data_AF-A0A429CZU1-F1
#
_entry.id   AF-A0A429CZU1-F1
#
_cell.length_a   1.000
_cell.length_b   1.000
_cell.length_c   1.000
_cell.angle_alpha   90.00
_cell.angle_beta   90.00
_cell.angle_gamma   90.00
#
_symmetry.space_group_name_H-M   'P 1'
#
loop_
_entity.id
_entity.type
_entity.pdbx_description
1 polymer ?
#
loop_
_entity_poly.entity_id
_entity_poly.type
_entity_poly.pdbx_seq_one_letter_code
_entity_poly.pdbx_strand_id
1 'polypeptide(L)' 'MTWARHSSRPDPADDHSRMAGVRAEEEIRLNLQNARAARTVAGHSSGALDCAELLAMLGLEGVRKEHVQRT' A
#
# COMPACT_ATOMS: atom_id res chain seq x y z
N MET A 1 -11.79 -36.38 32.68
CA MET A 1 -12.31 -35.02 32.40
C MET A 1 -11.70 -34.55 31.08
N THR A 2 -12.42 -34.72 29.97
CA THR A 2 -11.93 -34.38 28.63
C THR A 2 -12.14 -32.89 28.37
N TRP A 3 -11.06 -32.15 28.13
CA TRP A 3 -11.12 -30.75 27.72
C TRP A 3 -11.60 -30.68 26.27
N ALA A 4 -12.91 -30.52 26.08
CA ALA A 4 -13.43 -30.06 24.80
C ALA A 4 -12.96 -28.60 24.63
N ARG A 5 -11.83 -28.41 23.94
CA ARG A 5 -11.50 -27.09 23.41
C ARG A 5 -12.52 -26.81 22.32
N HIS A 6 -13.57 -26.08 22.70
CA HIS A 6 -14.44 -25.42 21.74
C HIS A 6 -13.55 -24.52 20.90
N SER A 7 -13.13 -25.01 19.73
CA SER A 7 -12.68 -24.16 18.64
C SER A 7 -13.91 -23.45 18.15
N SER A 8 -14.21 -22.29 18.75
CA SER A 8 -15.06 -21.28 18.14
C SER A 8 -14.49 -21.05 16.75
N ARG A 9 -15.12 -21.66 15.74
CA ARG A 9 -14.74 -21.41 14.35
C ARG A 9 -14.95 -19.90 14.14
N PRO A 10 -13.90 -19.14 13.78
CA PRO A 10 -14.10 -17.75 13.43
C PRO A 10 -15.18 -17.69 12.36
N ASP A 11 -16.15 -16.79 12.52
CA ASP A 11 -17.11 -16.51 11.46
C ASP A 11 -16.29 -16.05 10.24
N PRO A 12 -16.47 -16.63 9.05
CA PRO A 12 -15.79 -16.15 7.85
C PRO A 12 -15.98 -14.64 7.63
N ALA A 13 -17.09 -14.05 8.08
CA ALA A 13 -17.30 -12.61 8.06
C ALA A 13 -16.30 -11.82 8.94
N ASP A 14 -15.97 -12.35 10.12
CA ASP A 14 -14.99 -11.75 11.04
C ASP A 14 -13.55 -11.87 10.47
N ASP A 15 -13.24 -12.99 9.83
CA ASP A 15 -11.96 -13.19 9.15
C ASP A 15 -11.81 -12.25 7.94
N HIS A 16 -12.87 -12.05 7.14
CA HIS A 16 -12.86 -11.10 6.02
C HIS A 16 -12.65 -9.65 6.48
N SER A 17 -13.30 -9.24 7.58
CA SER A 17 -13.16 -7.91 8.17
C SER A 17 -11.74 -7.67 8.71
N ARG A 18 -11.19 -8.63 9.45
CA ARG A 18 -9.80 -8.58 9.94
C ARG A 18 -8.81 -8.49 8.80
N MET A 19 -8.97 -9.30 7.75
CA MET A 19 -8.10 -9.25 6.58
C MET A 19 -8.28 -7.96 5.77
N ALA A 20 -9.46 -7.32 5.81
CA ALA A 20 -9.67 -6.01 5.21
C ALA A 20 -8.89 -4.92 5.95
N GLY A 21 -8.87 -4.94 7.30
CA GLY A 21 -8.04 -4.03 8.09
C GLY A 21 -6.55 -4.16 7.78
N VAL A 22 -6.03 -5.39 7.73
CA VAL A 22 -4.63 -5.66 7.39
C VAL A 22 -4.27 -5.17 5.98
N ARG A 23 -5.15 -5.39 4.99
CA ARG A 23 -4.94 -4.89 3.61
C ARG A 23 -4.91 -3.37 3.54
N ALA A 24 -5.77 -2.68 4.29
CA ALA A 24 -5.80 -1.22 4.32
C ALA A 24 -4.52 -0.63 4.95
N GLU A 25 -4.02 -1.23 6.04
CA GLU A 25 -2.74 -0.83 6.65
C GLU A 25 -1.55 -1.07 5.71
N GLU A 26 -1.55 -2.21 5.00
CA GLU A 26 -0.54 -2.53 4.00
C GLU A 26 -0.54 -1.52 2.83
N GLU A 27 -1.71 -1.17 2.32
CA GLU A 27 -1.87 -0.18 1.25
C GLU A 27 -1.31 1.18 1.66
N ILE A 28 -1.59 1.64 2.89
CA ILE A 28 -1.01 2.89 3.44
C ILE A 28 0.52 2.80 3.49
N ARG A 29 1.06 1.67 3.96
CA ARG A 29 2.51 1.46 4.06
C ARG A 29 3.17 1.47 2.68
N LEU A 30 2.57 0.78 1.71
CA LEU A 30 3.03 0.73 0.33
C LEU A 30 2.98 2.11 -0.33
N ASN A 31 1.90 2.87 -0.12
CA ASN A 31 1.78 4.23 -0.63
C ASN A 31 2.86 5.16 -0.07
N LEU A 32 3.15 5.08 1.23
CA LEU A 32 4.25 5.84 1.84
C LEU A 32 5.63 5.44 1.28
N GLN A 33 5.85 4.15 1.08
CA GLN A 33 7.10 3.63 0.50
C GLN A 33 7.26 4.09 -0.95
N ASN A 34 6.20 4.00 -1.75
CA ASN A 34 6.15 4.42 -3.14
C ASN A 34 6.38 5.93 -3.28
N ALA A 35 5.79 6.74 -2.39
CA ALA A 35 6.03 8.18 -2.34
C ALA A 35 7.49 8.54 -2.04
N ARG A 36 8.14 7.79 -1.15
CA ARG A 36 9.57 7.96 -0.86
C ARG A 36 10.43 7.56 -2.05
N ALA A 37 10.15 6.41 -2.66
CA ALA A 37 10.87 5.93 -3.84
C ALA A 37 10.77 6.93 -5.00
N ALA A 38 9.57 7.46 -5.26
CA ALA A 38 9.38 8.45 -6.32
C ALA A 38 10.19 9.74 -6.08
N ARG A 39 10.27 10.21 -4.83
CA ARG A 39 11.10 11.38 -4.47
C ARG A 39 12.59 11.09 -4.62
N THR A 40 13.03 9.90 -4.27
CA THR A 40 14.42 9.46 -4.46
C THR A 40 14.77 9.46 -5.94
N VAL A 41 13.94 8.83 -6.79
CA VAL A 41 14.15 8.81 -8.25
C VAL A 41 14.23 10.23 -8.81
N ALA A 42 13.30 11.12 -8.44
CA ALA A 42 13.31 12.51 -8.88
C ALA A 42 14.57 13.29 -8.46
N GLY A 43 15.18 12.95 -7.32
CA GLY A 43 16.43 13.57 -6.86
C GLY A 43 17.69 13.05 -7.56
N HIS A 44 17.62 11.88 -8.20
CA HIS A 44 18.76 11.22 -8.84
C HIS A 44 18.65 11.12 -10.36
N SER A 45 17.48 11.39 -10.93
CA SER A 45 17.27 11.42 -12.38
C SER A 45 17.99 12.59 -13.03
N SER A 46 18.46 12.39 -14.26
CA SER A 46 19.15 13.41 -15.05
C SER A 46 18.20 14.43 -15.69
N GLY A 47 16.90 14.15 -15.72
CA GLY A 47 15.88 15.02 -16.29
C GLY A 47 14.47 14.45 -16.16
N ALA A 48 13.47 15.23 -16.60
CA ALA A 48 12.06 14.86 -16.45
C ALA A 48 11.66 13.60 -17.23
N LEU A 49 12.23 13.37 -18.42
CA LEU A 49 11.99 12.17 -19.23
C LEU A 49 12.59 10.93 -18.57
N ASP A 50 13.87 10.99 -18.20
CA ASP A 50 14.59 9.95 -17.46
C ASP A 50 13.87 9.58 -16.15
N CYS A 51 13.43 10.58 -15.39
CA CYS A 51 12.61 10.37 -14.21
C CYS A 51 11.30 9.63 -14.52
N ALA A 52 10.59 10.03 -15.58
CA ALA A 52 9.32 9.39 -15.96
C ALA A 52 9.53 7.93 -16.38
N GLU A 53 10.58 7.63 -17.13
CA GLU A 53 10.94 6.27 -17.53
C GLU A 53 11.30 5.40 -16.32
N LEU A 54 12.12 5.91 -15.41
CA LEU A 54 12.50 5.20 -14.18
C LEU A 54 11.29 4.94 -13.26
N LEU A 55 10.37 5.91 -13.13
CA LEU A 55 9.13 5.71 -12.38
C LEU A 55 8.25 4.64 -13.03
N ALA A 56 8.16 4.63 -14.36
CA ALA A 56 7.40 3.64 -15.13
C ALA A 56 7.95 2.22 -14.93
N MET A 57 9.27 2.06 -14.93
CA MET A 57 9.92 0.76 -14.67
C MET A 57 9.67 0.24 -13.26
N LEU A 58 9.42 1.13 -12.30
CA LEU A 58 9.16 0.79 -10.91
C LEU A 58 7.67 0.63 -10.59
N GLY A 59 6.77 0.87 -11.55
CA GLY A 59 5.32 0.86 -11.31
C GLY A 59 4.87 2.03 -10.41
N LEU A 60 5.59 3.14 -10.42
CA LEU A 60 5.34 4.33 -9.59
C LEU A 60 4.65 5.47 -10.36
N GLU A 61 4.21 5.20 -11.58
CA GLU A 61 3.40 6.08 -12.39
C GLU A 61 2.05 6.35 -11.71
N GLY A 62 1.84 7.60 -11.26
CA GLY A 62 0.60 7.98 -10.55
C GLY A 62 0.78 8.30 -9.07
N VAL A 63 1.98 8.10 -8.50
CA VAL A 63 2.32 8.65 -7.16
C VAL A 63 2.39 10.20 -7.15
N ARG A 64 2.17 10.82 -8.33
CA ARG A 64 2.01 12.26 -8.49
C ARG A 64 0.80 12.73 -7.68
N LYS A 65 1.10 13.34 -6.53
CA LYS A 65 0.25 14.22 -5.71
C LYS A 65 -1.22 14.22 -6.16
N GLU A 66 -2.02 13.34 -5.59
CA GLU A 66 -3.43 13.66 -5.38
C GLU A 66 -3.46 14.80 -4.35
N HIS A 67 -3.20 16.00 -4.84
CA HIS A 67 -3.25 17.22 -4.07
C HIS A 67 -4.74 17.49 -3.84
N VAL A 68 -5.22 17.10 -2.65
CA VAL A 68 -6.37 17.66 -1.94
C VAL A 68 -7.39 18.34 -2.85
N GLN A 69 -8.40 17.60 -3.29
CA GLN A 69 -9.69 18.16 -3.67
C GLN A 69 -10.73 17.66 -2.65
N ARG A 70 -10.60 18.11 -1.40
CA ARG A 70 -11.66 18.06 -0.40
C ARG A 70 -12.15 19.49 -0.22
N THR A 71 -13.04 19.91 -1.10
CA THR A 71 -14.01 20.98 -0.85
C THR A 71 -15.09 20.46 0.09
#